data_AF-A0A0W0V281-F1
#
_entry.id   AF-A0A0W0V281-F1
#
_cell.length_a   1.000
_cell.length_b   1.000
_cell.length_c   1.000
_cell.angle_alpha   90.00
_cell.angle_beta   90.00
_cell.angle_gamma   90.00
#
_symmetry.space_group_name_H-M   'P 1'
#
loop_
_entity.id
_entity.type
_entity.pdbx_description
1 polymer ?
#
loop_
_entity_poly.entity_id
_entity_poly.type
_entity_poly.pdbx_seq_one_letter_code
_entity_poly.pdbx_strand_id
1 'polypeptide(L)'
;MGVEEQRMQSIENLEKMIVILSFVAIRLLQLKEHFEYPVTLNIDDSILCEELLSETEWKVLWSSVEKTSLPKNTPTAAWAYQAIAKLGGWTDSKRTGKASWAIIWKGWFRLRERLEGLRIATEMMKM
;
A
#
# COMPACT_ATOMS: atom_id res chain seq x y z
N MET A 1 -12.29 -9.06 -1.45
CA MET A 1 -10.85 -9.09 -1.75
C MET A 1 -10.06 -9.15 -0.47
N GLY A 2 -9.83 -10.36 0.04
CA GLY A 2 -9.22 -10.60 1.34
C GLY A 2 -9.01 -12.10 1.51
N VAL A 3 -9.20 -12.61 2.73
CA VAL A 3 -9.14 -14.04 3.05
C VAL A 3 -10.10 -14.87 2.18
N GLU A 4 -11.33 -14.41 1.97
CA GLU A 4 -12.38 -15.21 1.33
C GLU A 4 -12.13 -15.51 -0.15
N GLU A 5 -11.22 -14.77 -0.78
CA GLU A 5 -10.80 -14.98 -2.17
C GLU A 5 -9.56 -15.88 -2.28
N GLN A 6 -8.97 -16.29 -1.15
CA GLN A 6 -7.82 -17.19 -1.14
C GLN A 6 -8.24 -18.58 -1.63
N ARG A 7 -7.55 -19.08 -2.66
CA ARG A 7 -7.79 -20.42 -3.25
C ARG A 7 -6.85 -21.47 -2.66
N MET A 8 -6.67 -21.45 -1.33
CA MET A 8 -5.83 -22.42 -0.64
C MET A 8 -6.43 -23.82 -0.77
N GLN A 9 -5.58 -24.82 -1.03
CA GLN A 9 -6.00 -26.21 -1.28
C GLN A 9 -6.27 -27.00 0.01
N SER A 10 -5.92 -26.45 1.18
CA SER A 10 -6.19 -27.07 2.49
C SER A 10 -6.69 -26.03 3.50
N ILE A 11 -7.45 -26.49 4.49
CA ILE A 11 -8.02 -25.66 5.55
C ILE A 11 -6.92 -25.09 6.44
N GLU A 12 -5.90 -25.89 6.75
CA GLU A 12 -4.79 -25.49 7.61
C GLU A 12 -3.97 -24.35 6.97
N ASN A 13 -3.83 -24.37 5.64
CA ASN A 13 -3.16 -23.30 4.91
C ASN A 13 -4.02 -22.03 4.87
N LEU A 14 -5.34 -22.18 4.79
CA LEU A 14 -6.27 -21.06 4.88
C LEU A 14 -6.21 -20.42 6.28
N GLU A 15 -6.24 -21.21 7.35
CA GLU A 15 -6.11 -20.72 8.73
C GLU A 15 -4.82 -19.93 8.95
N LYS A 16 -3.68 -20.46 8.50
CA LYS A 16 -2.40 -19.73 8.59
C LYS A 16 -2.44 -18.41 7.84
N MET A 17 -3.02 -18.40 6.64
CA MET A 17 -3.13 -17.19 5.82
C MET A 17 -4.06 -16.16 6.48
N ILE A 18 -5.17 -16.59 7.10
CA ILE A 18 -6.08 -15.71 7.84
C ILE A 18 -5.33 -14.94 8.92
N VAL A 19 -4.52 -15.64 9.72
CA VAL A 19 -3.76 -15.01 10.81
C VAL A 19 -2.83 -13.93 10.25
N ILE A 20 -2.07 -14.23 9.19
CA ILE A 20 -1.15 -13.27 8.57
C ILE A 20 -1.91 -12.06 8.00
N LEU A 21 -2.96 -12.31 7.21
CA LEU A 21 -3.75 -11.25 6.58
C LEU A 21 -4.48 -10.37 7.61
N SER A 22 -4.82 -10.90 8.78
CA SER A 22 -5.46 -10.12 9.86
C SER A 22 -4.55 -9.00 10.37
N PHE A 23 -3.26 -9.27 10.60
CA PHE A 23 -2.32 -8.22 11.01
C PHE A 23 -2.09 -7.17 9.93
N VAL A 24 -2.02 -7.60 8.66
CA VAL A 24 -1.91 -6.68 7.52
C VAL A 24 -3.17 -5.81 7.42
N ALA A 25 -4.35 -6.39 7.64
CA ALA A 25 -5.62 -5.66 7.64
C ALA A 25 -5.66 -4.60 8.74
N ILE A 26 -5.26 -4.94 9.97
CA ILE A 26 -5.21 -3.97 11.07
C ILE A 26 -4.26 -2.82 10.74
N ARG A 27 -3.07 -3.11 10.21
CA ARG A 27 -2.09 -2.07 9.84
C ARG A 27 -2.59 -1.14 8.74
N LEU A 28 -3.19 -1.70 7.70
CA LEU A 28 -3.80 -0.90 6.63
C LEU A 28 -5.01 -0.10 7.12
N LEU A 29 -5.74 -0.60 8.11
CA LEU A 29 -6.86 0.13 8.70
C LEU A 29 -6.36 1.33 9.51
N GLN A 30 -5.36 1.11 10.37
CA GLN A 30 -4.69 2.18 11.12
C GLN A 30 -4.15 3.26 10.19
N LEU A 31 -3.52 2.85 9.09
CA LEU A 31 -3.06 3.76 8.04
C LEU A 31 -4.20 4.62 7.48
N LYS A 32 -5.29 3.96 7.07
CA LYS A 32 -6.46 4.63 6.49
C LYS A 32 -7.08 5.63 7.47
N GLU A 33 -7.23 5.26 8.74
CA GLU A 33 -7.76 6.15 9.76
C GLU A 33 -6.86 7.35 10.00
N HIS A 34 -5.54 7.14 10.05
CA HIS A 34 -4.54 8.17 10.24
C HIS A 34 -4.64 9.27 9.16
N PHE A 35 -4.81 8.91 7.89
CA PHE A 35 -4.87 9.89 6.78
C PHE A 35 -6.26 10.43 6.47
N GLU A 36 -7.34 9.72 6.82
CA GLU A 36 -8.71 10.23 6.57
C GLU A 36 -9.25 11.15 7.66
N TYR A 37 -8.64 11.10 8.85
CA TYR A 37 -9.07 11.88 10.02
C TYR A 37 -7.89 12.60 10.71
N PRO A 38 -7.10 13.44 10.00
CA PRO A 38 -5.91 14.08 10.56
C PRO A 38 -6.23 15.09 11.67
N VAL A 39 -7.35 15.81 11.53
CA VAL A 39 -7.79 16.86 12.48
C VAL A 39 -8.18 16.29 13.85
N THR A 40 -8.73 15.06 13.89
CA THR A 40 -9.09 14.41 15.17
C THR A 40 -7.90 13.81 15.88
N LEU A 41 -6.77 13.63 15.19
CA LEU A 41 -5.61 12.90 15.69
C LEU A 41 -4.38 13.81 15.94
N ASN A 42 -4.48 15.13 15.74
CA ASN A 42 -3.38 16.10 15.87
C ASN A 42 -2.12 15.66 15.10
N ILE A 43 -2.30 15.15 13.88
CA ILE A 43 -1.21 14.59 13.08
C ILE A 43 -0.49 15.71 12.33
N ASP A 44 0.84 15.69 12.41
CA ASP A 44 1.71 16.54 11.60
C ASP A 44 1.76 15.99 10.15
N ASP A 45 1.37 16.81 9.17
CA ASP A 45 1.44 16.48 7.74
C ASP A 45 2.89 16.26 7.24
N SER A 46 3.88 16.49 8.09
CA SER A 46 5.32 16.35 7.82
C SER A 46 5.85 14.92 7.93
N ILE A 47 5.03 13.93 8.30
CA ILE A 47 5.48 12.53 8.40
C ILE A 47 6.00 12.05 7.04
N LEU A 48 7.25 11.61 7.03
CA LEU A 48 7.92 11.12 5.84
C LEU A 48 7.41 9.72 5.47
N CYS A 49 7.36 9.43 4.16
CA CYS A 49 6.94 8.14 3.64
C CYS A 49 7.78 6.96 4.18
N GLU A 50 9.02 7.21 4.60
CA GLU A 50 9.93 6.19 5.15
C GLU A 50 9.47 5.57 6.46
N GLU A 51 8.61 6.26 7.23
CA GLU A 51 8.01 5.66 8.44
C GLU A 51 6.99 4.56 8.10
N LEU A 52 6.47 4.56 6.86
CA LEU A 52 5.45 3.64 6.41
C LEU A 52 5.97 2.59 5.41
N LEU A 53 6.77 3.05 4.46
CA LEU A 53 7.27 2.26 3.34
C LEU A 53 8.79 2.37 3.32
N SER A 54 9.46 1.25 3.09
CA SER A 54 10.90 1.28 2.82
C SER A 54 11.23 2.08 1.55
N GLU A 55 12.49 2.47 1.40
CA GLU A 55 12.96 3.26 0.26
C GLU A 55 12.59 2.63 -1.09
N THR A 56 12.79 1.32 -1.20
CA THR A 56 12.43 0.55 -2.40
C THR A 56 10.93 0.55 -2.64
N GLU A 57 10.12 0.42 -1.59
CA GLU A 57 8.66 0.36 -1.69
C GLU A 57 8.06 1.65 -2.22
N TRP A 58 8.47 2.80 -1.68
CA TRP A 58 7.93 4.07 -2.14
C TRP A 58 8.44 4.44 -3.55
N LYS A 59 9.68 4.08 -3.91
CA LYS A 59 10.20 4.26 -5.28
C LYS A 59 9.46 3.40 -6.30
N VAL A 60 9.15 2.15 -5.97
CA VAL A 60 8.32 1.28 -6.80
C VAL A 60 6.92 1.85 -6.92
N LEU A 61 6.33 2.33 -5.83
CA LEU A 61 5.01 2.97 -5.82
C LEU A 61 4.99 4.24 -6.68
N TRP A 62 6.02 5.07 -6.59
CA TRP A 62 6.16 6.29 -7.41
C TRP A 62 6.20 5.94 -8.89
N SER A 63 7.12 5.05 -9.27
CA SER A 63 7.27 4.58 -10.66
C SER A 63 6.00 3.93 -11.19
N SER A 64 5.23 3.32 -10.29
CA SER A 64 3.96 2.63 -10.57
C SER A 64 2.78 3.54 -10.85
N VAL A 65 2.70 4.67 -10.15
CA VAL A 65 1.55 5.57 -10.13
C VAL A 65 1.83 6.83 -10.92
N GLU A 66 2.93 7.53 -10.61
CA GLU A 66 3.27 8.82 -11.20
C GLU A 66 3.94 8.66 -12.57
N LYS A 67 4.68 7.55 -12.79
CA LYS A 67 5.39 7.25 -14.06
C LYS A 67 6.31 8.39 -14.55
N THR A 68 6.80 9.19 -13.62
CA THR A 68 7.75 10.29 -13.83
C THR A 68 9.09 9.97 -13.17
N SER A 69 10.08 10.84 -13.38
CA SER A 69 11.35 10.74 -12.66
C SER A 69 11.15 10.78 -11.15
N LEU A 70 11.94 10.00 -10.41
CA LEU A 70 11.91 9.98 -8.96
C LEU A 70 12.20 11.38 -8.38
N PRO A 71 11.47 11.78 -7.32
CA PRO A 71 11.71 13.05 -6.64
C PRO A 71 13.06 13.02 -5.93
N LYS A 72 13.68 14.20 -5.75
CA LYS A 72 14.92 14.35 -4.99
C LYS A 72 14.72 14.12 -3.49
N ASN A 73 13.55 14.48 -2.97
CA ASN A 73 13.19 14.35 -1.57
C ASN A 73 12.18 13.21 -1.41
N THR A 74 12.26 12.51 -0.27
CA THR A 74 11.28 11.48 0.10
C THR A 74 9.88 12.11 0.18
N PRO A 75 8.86 11.50 -0.46
CA PRO A 75 7.50 12.00 -0.41
C PRO A 75 6.90 11.88 1.00
N THR A 76 5.76 12.54 1.23
CA THR A 76 5.04 12.46 2.50
C THR A 76 4.30 11.13 2.63
N ALA A 77 4.01 10.71 3.86
CA ALA A 77 3.21 9.53 4.10
C ALA A 77 1.75 9.71 3.60
N ALA A 78 1.23 10.94 3.61
CA ALA A 78 -0.06 11.27 3.00
C ALA A 78 -0.07 11.01 1.48
N TRP A 79 1.01 11.35 0.77
CA TRP A 79 1.18 10.96 -0.63
C TRP A 79 1.17 9.44 -0.78
N ALA A 80 1.89 8.71 0.08
CA ALA A 80 1.97 7.25 0.00
C ALA A 80 0.59 6.59 0.11
N TYR A 81 -0.24 7.06 1.06
CA TYR A 81 -1.62 6.63 1.20
C TYR A 81 -2.45 6.86 -0.09
N GLN A 82 -2.40 8.08 -0.63
CA GLN A 82 -3.12 8.42 -1.85
C GLN A 82 -2.60 7.63 -3.06
N ALA A 83 -1.29 7.42 -3.17
CA ALA A 83 -0.68 6.65 -4.23
C ALA A 83 -1.07 5.17 -4.16
N ILE A 84 -1.13 4.57 -2.96
CA ILE A 84 -1.67 3.22 -2.75
C ILE A 84 -3.14 3.18 -3.21
N ALA A 85 -3.96 4.15 -2.81
CA ALA A 85 -5.35 4.22 -3.25
C ALA A 85 -5.48 4.31 -4.78
N LYS A 86 -4.71 5.20 -5.44
CA LYS A 86 -4.65 5.33 -6.90
C LYS A 86 -4.23 4.03 -7.57
N LEU A 87 -3.23 3.33 -7.01
CA LEU A 87 -2.80 2.02 -7.50
C LEU A 87 -3.92 0.96 -7.41
N GLY A 88 -4.79 1.08 -6.41
CA GLY A 88 -6.01 0.29 -6.26
C GLY A 88 -7.14 0.66 -7.23
N GLY A 89 -7.02 1.80 -7.93
CA GLY A 89 -8.01 2.33 -8.88
C GLY A 89 -8.87 3.46 -8.33
N TRP A 90 -8.46 4.11 -7.23
CA TRP A 90 -9.14 5.30 -6.72
C TRP A 90 -8.89 6.51 -7.64
N THR A 91 -9.96 7.23 -7.96
CA THR A 91 -9.93 8.46 -8.78
C THR A 91 -10.46 9.68 -8.05
N ASP A 92 -10.90 9.52 -6.80
CA ASP A 92 -11.57 10.54 -5.98
C ASP A 92 -12.69 11.31 -6.72
N SER A 93 -13.56 10.60 -7.43
CA SER A 93 -14.62 11.20 -8.24
C SER A 93 -15.56 12.13 -7.46
N LYS A 94 -15.71 11.90 -6.15
CA LYS A 94 -16.52 12.72 -5.23
C LYS A 94 -15.71 13.79 -4.47
N ARG A 95 -14.41 13.92 -4.72
CA ARG A 95 -13.50 14.89 -4.06
C ARG A 95 -13.57 14.85 -2.54
N THR A 96 -13.66 13.65 -2.00
CA THR A 96 -13.77 13.44 -0.55
C THR A 96 -12.42 13.25 0.11
N GLY A 97 -11.37 12.95 -0.68
CA GLY A 97 -10.07 12.55 -0.14
C GLY A 97 -10.08 11.18 0.55
N LYS A 98 -11.21 10.47 0.55
CA LYS A 98 -11.42 9.21 1.29
C LYS A 98 -11.53 8.03 0.32
N ALA A 99 -10.65 7.07 0.47
CA ALA A 99 -10.61 5.86 -0.35
C ALA A 99 -11.28 4.71 0.41
N SER A 100 -12.07 3.88 -0.27
CA SER A 100 -12.71 2.74 0.41
C SER A 100 -11.67 1.70 0.86
N TRP A 101 -11.98 0.98 1.93
CA TRP A 101 -11.13 -0.10 2.45
C TRP A 101 -10.68 -1.09 1.38
N ALA A 102 -11.63 -1.54 0.54
CA ALA A 102 -11.35 -2.48 -0.54
C ALA A 102 -10.33 -1.94 -1.57
N ILE A 103 -10.36 -0.63 -1.83
CA ILE A 103 -9.43 0.01 -2.77
C ILE A 103 -8.03 0.13 -2.17
N ILE A 104 -7.93 0.46 -0.88
CA ILE A 104 -6.64 0.47 -0.16
C ILE A 104 -6.03 -0.92 -0.15
N TRP A 105 -6.79 -1.95 0.20
CA TRP A 105 -6.32 -3.33 0.18
C TRP A 105 -5.82 -3.75 -1.21
N LYS A 106 -6.61 -3.46 -2.25
CA LYS A 106 -6.25 -3.77 -3.64
C LYS A 106 -4.98 -3.04 -4.09
N GLY A 107 -4.82 -1.78 -3.68
CA GLY A 107 -3.63 -0.98 -3.93
C GLY A 107 -2.38 -1.56 -3.28
N TRP A 108 -2.48 -1.90 -1.99
CA TRP A 108 -1.39 -2.56 -1.26
C TRP A 108 -1.00 -3.88 -1.93
N PHE A 109 -1.98 -4.70 -2.31
CA PHE A 109 -1.70 -6.01 -2.90
C PHE A 109 -0.93 -5.88 -4.20
N ARG A 110 -1.37 -4.97 -5.08
CA ARG A 110 -0.67 -4.64 -6.33
C ARG A 110 0.74 -4.12 -6.10
N LEU A 111 0.96 -3.33 -5.05
CA LEU A 111 2.31 -2.85 -4.71
C LEU A 111 3.23 -4.02 -4.36
N ARG A 112 2.74 -4.98 -3.55
CA ARG A 112 3.52 -6.17 -3.18
C ARG A 112 3.84 -7.08 -4.35
N GLU A 113 2.90 -7.29 -5.26
CA GLU A 113 3.16 -8.03 -6.50
C GLU A 113 4.28 -7.38 -7.33
N ARG A 114 4.28 -6.04 -7.43
CA ARG A 114 5.32 -5.31 -8.17
C ARG A 114 6.68 -5.35 -7.48
N LEU A 115 6.70 -5.32 -6.15
CA LEU A 115 7.93 -5.46 -5.37
C LEU A 115 8.54 -6.85 -5.54
N GLU A 116 7.71 -7.89 -5.58
CA GLU A 116 8.18 -9.24 -5.86
C GLU A 116 8.75 -9.34 -7.28
N GLY A 117 8.09 -8.72 -8.27
CA GLY A 117 8.62 -8.60 -9.63
C GLY A 117 9.98 -7.89 -9.69
N LEU A 118 10.15 -6.78 -8.96
CA LEU A 118 11.44 -6.08 -8.87
C LEU A 118 12.51 -6.96 -8.22
N ARG A 119 12.17 -7.68 -7.14
CA ARG A 119 13.09 -8.58 -6.45
C ARG A 119 13.60 -9.67 -7.41
N ILE A 120 12.70 -10.32 -8.15
CA ILE A 120 13.05 -11.35 -9.13
C ILE A 120 13.95 -10.77 -10.23
N ALA A 121 13.58 -9.62 -10.80
CA ALA A 121 14.38 -8.97 -11.84
C ALA A 121 15.80 -8.60 -11.35
N THR A 122 15.92 -8.13 -10.11
CA THR A 122 17.20 -7.78 -9.49
C THR A 122 18.11 -8.99 -9.33
N GLU A 123 17.56 -10.14 -8.94
CA GLU A 123 18.34 -11.38 -8.84
C GLU A 123 18.77 -11.88 -10.22
N MET A 124 17.91 -11.78 -11.23
CA MET A 124 18.26 -12.15 -12.61
C MET A 124 19.37 -11.27 -13.21
N MET A 125 19.44 -9.98 -12.85
CA MET A 125 20.49 -9.08 -13.33
C MET A 125 21.86 -9.31 -12.68
N LYS A 126 21.91 -10.04 -11.55
CA LYS A 126 23.16 -10.39 -10.87
C LYS A 126 23.77 -11.70 -11.37
N MET A 127 23.00 -12.49 -12.12
CA MET A 127 23.46 -13.72 -12.79
C MET A 127 24.23 -13.38 -14.06
#